data_AF-A0A4S1ZD80-F1
#
_entry.id   AF-A0A4S1ZD80-F1
#
_cell.length_a   1.000
_cell.length_b   1.000
_cell.length_c   1.000
_cell.angle_alpha   90.00
_cell.angle_beta   90.00
_cell.angle_gamma   90.00
#
_symmetry.space_group_name_H-M   'P 1'
#
loop_
_entity.id
_entity.type
_entity.pdbx_description
1 polymer ?
#
loop_
_entity_poly.entity_id
_entity_poly.type
_entity_poly.pdbx_seq_one_letter_code
_entity_poly.pdbx_strand_id
1 'polypeptide(L)'
;MEIAINRKSAVFRLSEELLERLKQLAALDNRSLDNYVESVLMDVAYHTPNATTQAAMIDAQDDANLTTVNMESFDSFLSSLDVK
;
A
#
# COMPACT_ATOMS: atom_id res chain seq x y z
N MET A 1 14.00 10.71 17.26
CA MET A 1 13.08 10.66 18.41
C MET A 1 12.25 9.41 18.21
N GLU A 2 12.46 8.34 18.99
CA GLU A 2 11.59 7.16 18.93
C GLU A 2 10.20 7.59 19.39
N ILE A 3 9.27 7.72 18.45
CA ILE A 3 7.88 7.97 18.77
C ILE A 3 7.34 6.63 19.27
N ALA A 4 7.33 6.43 20.58
CA ALA A 4 6.68 5.26 21.17
C ALA A 4 5.20 5.28 20.77
N ILE A 5 4.80 4.37 19.89
CA ILE A 5 3.42 4.24 19.46
C ILE A 5 2.62 3.67 20.63
N ASN A 6 1.71 4.47 21.18
CA ASN A 6 0.79 4.02 22.23
C ASN A 6 -0.21 3.01 21.64
N ARG A 7 -0.03 1.73 21.98
CA ARG A 7 -0.90 0.63 21.55
C ARG A 7 -1.98 0.37 22.60
N LYS A 8 -3.23 0.15 22.16
CA LYS A 8 -4.33 -0.32 23.02
C LYS A 8 -4.82 -1.67 22.49
N SER A 9 -5.08 -2.61 23.39
CA SER A 9 -5.65 -3.91 23.02
C SER A 9 -7.12 -3.75 22.62
N ALA A 10 -7.49 -4.38 21.50
CA ALA A 10 -8.86 -4.53 21.03
C ALA A 10 -9.11 -6.00 20.73
N VAL A 11 -10.32 -6.50 21.05
CA VAL A 11 -10.69 -7.90 20.85
C VAL A 11 -11.73 -7.99 19.74
N PHE A 12 -11.44 -8.78 18.71
CA PHE A 12 -12.36 -9.08 17.62
C PHE A 12 -12.81 -10.53 17.70
N ARG A 13 -14.08 -10.78 17.39
CA ARG A 13 -14.56 -12.13 17.10
C ARG A 13 -14.52 -12.33 15.60
N LEU A 14 -13.64 -13.22 15.14
CA LEU A 14 -13.48 -13.60 13.74
C LEU A 14 -13.96 -15.05 13.56
N SER A 15 -14.35 -15.42 12.34
CA SER A 15 -14.55 -16.83 12.02
C SER A 15 -13.23 -17.60 12.14
N GLU A 16 -13.33 -18.88 12.49
CA GLU A 16 -12.16 -19.76 12.64
C GLU A 16 -11.34 -19.84 11.34
N GLU A 17 -12.02 -20.00 10.20
CA GLU A 17 -11.38 -20.04 8.88
C GLU A 17 -10.57 -18.77 8.58
N LEU A 18 -11.14 -17.59 8.88
CA LEU A 18 -10.45 -16.32 8.65
C LEU A 18 -9.22 -16.20 9.56
N LEU A 19 -9.34 -16.60 10.83
CA LEU A 19 -8.22 -16.56 11.77
C LEU A 19 -7.07 -17.44 11.29
N GLU A 20 -7.35 -18.65 10.81
CA GLU A 20 -6.32 -19.56 10.28
C GLU A 20 -5.68 -19.00 9.00
N ARG A 21 -6.48 -18.42 8.10
CA ARG A 21 -5.95 -17.76 6.91
C ARG A 21 -5.01 -16.60 7.26
N LEU A 22 -5.39 -15.75 8.21
CA LEU A 22 -4.57 -14.61 8.65
C LEU A 22 -3.25 -15.08 9.28
N LYS A 23 -3.25 -16.17 10.05
CA LYS A 23 -2.03 -16.75 10.62
C LYS A 23 -1.07 -17.23 9.53
N GLN A 24 -1.58 -17.89 8.48
CA GLN A 24 -0.76 -18.34 7.35
C GLN A 24 -0.10 -17.16 6.63
N LEU A 25 -0.87 -16.10 6.36
CA LEU A 25 -0.37 -14.90 5.70
C LEU A 25 0.67 -14.16 6.57
N ALA A 26 0.42 -14.05 7.88
CA ALA A 26 1.38 -13.46 8.81
C ALA A 26 2.71 -14.24 8.84
N ALA A 27 2.65 -15.57 8.79
CA ALA A 27 3.84 -16.42 8.74
C ALA A 27 4.62 -16.27 7.42
N LEU A 28 3.92 -16.17 6.28
CA LEU A 28 4.55 -15.90 4.98
C LEU A 28 5.30 -14.56 4.97
N ASP A 29 4.74 -13.55 5.65
CA ASP A 29 5.33 -12.22 5.76
C ASP A 29 6.39 -12.11 6.87
N ASN A 30 6.68 -13.20 7.61
CA ASN A 30 7.56 -13.23 8.78
C ASN A 30 7.17 -12.20 9.87
N ARG A 31 5.86 -12.07 10.13
CA ARG A 31 5.29 -11.13 11.09
C ARG A 31 4.43 -11.86 12.14
N SER A 32 4.24 -11.22 13.30
CA SER A 32 3.21 -11.67 14.24
C SER A 32 1.82 -11.41 13.66
N LEU A 33 0.83 -12.21 14.10
CA LEU A 33 -0.56 -12.02 13.69
C LEU A 33 -1.05 -10.59 13.99
N ASP A 34 -0.74 -10.07 15.18
CA ASP A 34 -1.15 -8.71 15.58
C ASP A 34 -0.56 -7.65 14.65
N ASN A 35 0.73 -7.76 14.29
CA ASN A 35 1.37 -6.81 13.39
C ASN A 35 0.85 -6.91 11.95
N TYR A 36 0.56 -8.13 11.50
CA TYR A 36 -0.05 -8.37 10.21
C TYR A 36 -1.44 -7.76 10.13
N VAL A 37 -2.31 -8.04 11.11
CA VAL A 37 -3.66 -7.49 11.19
C VAL A 37 -3.64 -5.96 11.29
N GLU A 38 -2.75 -5.38 12.11
CA GLU A 38 -2.58 -3.93 12.18
C GLU A 38 -2.22 -3.33 10.81
N SER A 39 -1.33 -3.97 10.05
CA SER A 39 -0.94 -3.51 8.70
C SER A 39 -2.12 -3.52 7.73
N VAL A 40 -2.92 -4.59 7.74
CA VAL A 40 -4.14 -4.70 6.91
C VAL A 40 -5.18 -3.66 7.31
N LEU A 41 -5.40 -3.45 8.61
CA LEU A 41 -6.34 -2.44 9.09
C LEU A 41 -5.88 -1.02 8.75
N MET A 42 -4.57 -0.76 8.82
CA MET A 42 -3.99 0.51 8.40
C MET A 42 -4.18 0.73 6.89
N ASP A 43 -3.98 -0.30 6.08
CA ASP A 43 -4.25 -0.24 4.65
C ASP A 43 -5.71 0.15 4.39
N VAL A 44 -6.67 -0.59 4.94
CA VAL A 44 -8.09 -0.30 4.74
C VAL A 44 -8.50 1.08 5.29
N ALA A 45 -7.99 1.49 6.45
CA ALA A 45 -8.40 2.73 7.11
C ALA A 45 -7.75 3.98 6.50
N TYR A 46 -6.54 3.86 5.94
CA TYR A 46 -5.73 5.01 5.52
C TYR A 46 -5.33 5.01 4.03
N HIS A 47 -5.43 3.90 3.29
CA HIS A 47 -5.17 3.86 1.83
C HIS A 47 -6.36 4.36 0.99
N THR A 48 -7.05 5.42 1.42
CA THR A 48 -7.90 6.17 0.48
C THR A 48 -7.02 7.17 -0.25
N PRO A 49 -6.83 7.06 -1.58
CA PRO A 49 -6.02 8.03 -2.31
C PRO A 49 -6.60 9.43 -2.11
N ASN A 50 -5.75 10.43 -1.90
CA ASN A 50 -6.22 11.81 -1.79
C ASN A 50 -6.81 12.27 -3.14
N ALA A 51 -7.53 13.40 -3.14
CA ALA A 51 -8.22 13.89 -4.33
C ALA A 51 -7.28 14.06 -5.55
N THR A 52 -6.05 14.52 -5.32
CA THR A 52 -5.04 14.67 -6.38
C THR A 52 -4.62 13.33 -6.97
N THR A 53 -4.39 12.31 -6.13
CA THR A 53 -4.05 10.96 -6.59
C THR A 53 -5.21 10.33 -7.34
N GLN A 54 -6.45 10.50 -6.87
CA GLN A 54 -7.63 10.00 -7.60
C GLN A 54 -7.76 10.67 -8.98
N ALA A 55 -7.57 11.98 -9.06
CA ALA A 55 -7.58 12.70 -10.34
C ALA A 55 -6.51 12.18 -11.30
N ALA A 56 -5.26 11.99 -10.81
CA ALA A 56 -4.19 11.44 -11.64
C ALA A 56 -4.46 9.99 -12.11
N MET A 57 -5.14 9.18 -11.30
CA MET A 57 -5.56 7.82 -11.69
C MET A 57 -6.63 7.85 -12.80
N ILE A 58 -7.57 8.80 -12.74
CA ILE A 58 -8.59 9.01 -13.77
C ILE A 58 -7.94 9.48 -15.06
N ASP A 59 -7.07 10.49 -15.01
CA ASP A 59 -6.31 10.98 -16.16
C ASP A 59 -5.53 9.85 -16.85
N ALA A 60 -4.89 8.97 -16.07
CA ALA A 60 -4.19 7.81 -16.59
C ALA A 60 -5.11 6.74 -17.21
N GLN A 61 -6.30 6.54 -16.66
CA GLN A 61 -7.27 5.60 -17.21
C GLN A 61 -7.91 6.10 -18.51
N ASP A 62 -8.10 7.41 -18.63
CA ASP A 62 -8.73 8.07 -19.78
C ASP A 62 -7.71 8.45 -20.88
N ASP A 63 -6.44 8.03 -20.75
CA ASP A 63 -5.31 8.42 -21.60
C ASP A 63 -5.17 9.95 -21.75
N ALA A 64 -5.60 10.70 -20.73
CA ALA A 64 -5.61 12.15 -20.71
C ALA A 64 -4.32 12.69 -20.08
N ASN A 65 -3.73 13.73 -20.68
CA ASN A 65 -2.55 14.43 -20.16
C ASN A 65 -1.31 13.55 -19.90
N LEU A 66 -1.15 12.46 -20.66
CA LEU A 66 -0.01 11.54 -20.52
C LEU A 66 1.22 11.99 -21.32
N THR A 67 2.40 11.66 -20.79
CA THR A 67 3.68 11.79 -21.49
C THR A 67 4.21 10.42 -21.89
N THR A 68 4.87 10.35 -23.05
CA THR A 68 5.51 9.12 -23.50
C THR A 68 6.81 8.90 -22.74
N VAL A 69 6.91 7.76 -22.06
CA VAL A 69 8.12 7.36 -21.33
C VAL A 69 8.95 6.38 -22.16
N ASN A 70 10.28 6.52 -22.12
CA ASN A 70 11.20 5.59 -22.77
C ASN A 70 11.57 4.47 -21.77
N MET A 71 11.29 3.20 -22.09
CA MET A 71 11.59 2.05 -21.22
C MET A 71 12.75 1.17 -21.71
N GLU A 72 13.59 1.66 -22.63
CA GLU A 72 14.72 0.90 -23.18
C GLU A 72 15.85 0.68 -22.15
N SER A 73 16.09 1.68 -21.29
CA SER A 73 17.08 1.60 -20.21
C SER A 73 16.70 2.51 -19.05
N PHE A 74 17.28 2.28 -17.87
CA PHE A 74 17.05 3.13 -16.70
C PHE A 74 17.42 4.60 -16.96
N ASP A 75 18.53 4.85 -17.65
CA ASP A 75 18.94 6.22 -17.99
C ASP A 75 17.99 6.86 -19.01
N SER A 76 17.56 6.11 -20.04
CA SER A 76 16.57 6.57 -21.01
C SER A 76 15.22 6.93 -20.34
N PHE A 77 14.80 6.13 -19.36
CA PHE A 77 13.59 6.38 -18.58
C PHE A 77 13.69 7.67 -17.78
N LEU A 78 14.79 7.87 -17.05
CA LEU A 78 14.99 9.10 -16.26
C LEU A 78 15.05 10.35 -17.13
N SER A 79 15.70 10.27 -18.29
CA SER A 79 15.72 11.37 -19.26
C SER A 79 14.33 11.67 -19.83
N SER A 80 13.47 10.66 -20.03
CA SER A 80 12.09 10.89 -20.49
C SER A 80 11.16 11.50 -19.44
N LEU A 81 11.57 11.53 -18.17
CA LEU A 81 10.84 12.13 -17.06
C LEU A 81 11.37 13.53 -16.67
N ASP A 82 12.35 14.07 -17.41
CA ASP A 82 13.05 15.32 -17.07
C ASP A 82 13.69 15.32 -15.66
N VAL A 83 14.08 14.15 -15.15
CA VAL A 83 14.69 13.99 -13.81
C VAL A 83 16.23 14.14 -13.86
N LYS A 84 16.83 14.16 -15.07
CA LYS A 84 18.26 14.38 -15.33
C LYS A 84 18.50 15.16 -16.62
#